data_AF-A0A1H3HMY9-F1
#
_entry.id   AF-A0A1H3HMY9-F1
#
_cell.length_a   1.000
_cell.length_b   1.000
_cell.length_c   1.000
_cell.angle_alpha   90.00
_cell.angle_beta   90.00
_cell.angle_gamma   90.00
#
_symmetry.space_group_name_H-M   'P 1'
#
loop_
_entity.id
_entity.type
_entity.pdbx_description
1 polymer ?
#
loop_
_entity_poly.entity_id
_entity_poly.type
_entity_poly.pdbx_seq_one_letter_code
_entity_poly.pdbx_strand_id
1 'polypeptide(L)'
;MDRIAARITSTPIAWLCACLLLAACGQREAAQTAPAAAPAAAAPAVPATTAAPAPIAAAATATPPYRFAFAAKHDKRSKDPRVVDWGEDGCGSYPVAEVESIPLHDAWLLPDWVVEFDDQGREIARWGRPMAAELVALDGPRLRFRVDGHGQKGEFATDADGALQPLSASGGSLYANARQIECPRLPTFAESDYAQCFVVKDAAGAERRLAWEAPCT
;
A
#
# COMPACT_ATOMS: atom_id res chain seq x y z
N MET A 1 -37.64 -42.23 29.52
CA MET A 1 -36.86 -41.19 30.23
C MET A 1 -36.44 -40.20 29.16
N ASP A 2 -37.35 -39.48 28.51
CA ASP A 2 -38.21 -38.39 29.01
C ASP A 2 -37.42 -37.25 29.67
N ARG A 3 -37.68 -36.03 29.15
CA ARG A 3 -37.34 -34.67 29.65
C ARG A 3 -35.95 -34.12 29.24
N ILE A 4 -35.77 -32.85 28.84
CA ILE A 4 -36.61 -31.65 28.69
C ILE A 4 -35.91 -30.72 27.68
N ALA A 5 -36.68 -30.09 26.81
CA ALA A 5 -36.26 -28.99 25.95
C ALA A 5 -36.18 -27.68 26.74
N ALA A 6 -35.15 -26.87 26.49
CA ALA A 6 -35.12 -25.46 26.91
C ALA A 6 -34.85 -24.58 25.69
N ARG A 7 -35.94 -24.05 25.12
CA ARG A 7 -35.94 -22.91 24.20
C ARG A 7 -35.73 -21.65 25.02
N ILE A 8 -34.72 -20.84 24.70
CA ILE A 8 -34.64 -19.46 25.19
C ILE A 8 -35.01 -18.55 24.03
N THR A 9 -36.13 -17.85 24.23
CA THR A 9 -36.75 -16.89 23.32
C THR A 9 -36.23 -15.49 23.58
N SER A 10 -35.95 -14.79 22.47
CA SER A 10 -36.34 -13.40 22.15
C SER A 10 -36.05 -12.27 23.15
N THR A 11 -35.25 -11.29 22.72
CA THR A 11 -35.75 -9.89 22.62
C THR A 11 -34.87 -9.05 21.67
N PRO A 12 -35.46 -8.38 20.65
CA PRO A 12 -34.80 -7.31 19.92
C PRO A 12 -35.11 -5.94 20.56
N ILE A 13 -34.09 -5.12 20.81
CA ILE A 13 -34.28 -3.71 21.15
C ILE A 13 -34.06 -2.89 19.87
N ALA A 14 -35.17 -2.52 19.25
CA ALA A 14 -35.23 -1.46 18.28
C ALA A 14 -35.40 -0.13 19.02
N TRP A 15 -34.52 0.84 18.80
CA TRP A 15 -34.79 2.25 19.08
C TRP A 15 -34.48 3.08 17.85
N LEU A 16 -35.56 3.56 17.23
CA LEU A 16 -35.56 4.69 16.31
C LEU A 16 -35.15 5.96 17.06
N CYS A 17 -34.40 6.84 16.41
CA CYS A 17 -34.74 8.26 16.40
C CYS A 17 -34.08 8.96 15.21
N ALA A 18 -34.92 9.34 14.26
CA ALA A 18 -34.61 10.28 13.20
C ALA A 18 -34.60 11.70 13.76
N CYS A 19 -33.74 12.57 13.23
CA CYS A 19 -34.05 13.98 13.04
C CYS A 19 -33.13 14.55 11.96
N LEU A 20 -33.74 14.85 10.81
CA LEU A 20 -33.23 15.81 9.84
C LEU A 20 -32.98 17.15 10.53
N LEU A 21 -31.99 17.92 10.07
CA LEU A 21 -32.13 19.36 9.93
C LEU A 21 -31.24 19.87 8.80
N LEU A 22 -31.91 20.36 7.75
CA LEU A 22 -31.38 21.24 6.72
C LEU A 22 -31.05 22.61 7.33
N ALA A 23 -29.92 23.19 6.94
CA ALA A 23 -29.71 24.64 6.84
C ALA A 23 -28.36 24.91 6.16
N ALA A 24 -28.12 25.96 5.38
CA ALA A 24 -28.91 26.86 4.56
C ALA A 24 -27.85 27.67 3.78
N CYS A 25 -28.19 28.10 2.57
CA CYS A 25 -27.35 28.99 1.75
C CYS A 25 -27.00 30.29 2.48
N GLY A 26 -25.81 30.81 2.18
CA GLY A 26 -25.40 32.15 2.59
C GLY A 26 -24.30 32.68 1.69
N GLN A 27 -24.63 32.96 0.43
CA GLN A 27 -23.80 33.82 -0.43
C GLN A 27 -23.85 35.25 0.12
N ARG A 28 -22.68 35.88 0.25
CA ARG A 28 -22.59 37.32 0.48
C ARG A 28 -21.87 37.96 -0.69
N GLU A 29 -22.71 38.49 -1.57
CA GLU A 29 -22.41 39.37 -2.68
C GLU A 29 -21.78 40.67 -2.15
N ALA A 30 -20.59 40.99 -2.62
CA ALA A 30 -20.02 42.33 -2.49
C ALA A 30 -20.14 43.00 -3.87
N ALA A 31 -21.12 43.89 -3.98
CA ALA A 31 -21.29 44.80 -5.09
C ALA A 31 -20.07 45.73 -5.21
N GLN A 32 -19.52 45.85 -6.41
CA GLN A 32 -18.66 46.98 -6.76
C GLN A 32 -19.16 47.64 -8.04
N THR A 33 -19.46 48.92 -7.85
CA THR A 33 -20.04 49.90 -8.74
C THR A 33 -19.17 50.14 -9.97
N ALA A 34 -19.78 50.10 -11.15
CA ALA A 34 -19.18 50.53 -12.41
C ALA A 34 -19.09 52.07 -12.47
N PRO A 35 -18.00 52.64 -13.02
CA PRO A 35 -18.02 53.98 -13.58
C PRO A 35 -17.87 53.99 -15.11
N ALA A 36 -18.68 54.88 -15.68
CA ALA A 36 -18.71 55.51 -16.99
C ALA A 36 -17.58 55.26 -18.01
N ALA A 37 -18.00 55.02 -19.26
CA ALA A 37 -17.19 55.03 -20.47
C ALA A 37 -16.98 56.46 -21.01
N ALA A 38 -15.74 56.80 -21.35
CA ALA A 38 -15.36 57.83 -22.34
C ALA A 38 -13.87 57.66 -22.73
N PRO A 39 -13.39 58.31 -23.79
CA PRO A 39 -13.17 57.81 -25.15
C PRO A 39 -11.76 57.23 -25.38
N ALA A 40 -11.62 56.46 -26.47
CA ALA A 40 -10.39 55.81 -26.92
C ALA A 40 -9.25 56.81 -27.23
N ALA A 41 -8.13 56.65 -26.53
CA ALA A 41 -6.84 57.24 -26.87
C ALA A 41 -5.91 56.14 -27.42
N ALA A 42 -5.18 56.49 -28.48
CA ALA A 42 -4.32 55.59 -29.25
C ALA A 42 -3.27 54.87 -28.39
N ALA A 43 -3.13 53.56 -28.65
CA ALA A 43 -2.16 52.70 -27.98
C ALA A 43 -0.71 53.08 -28.35
N PRO A 44 0.20 53.26 -27.38
CA PRO A 44 1.63 53.24 -27.65
C PRO A 44 2.10 51.80 -27.88
N ALA A 45 3.02 51.61 -28.83
CA ALA A 45 3.63 50.32 -29.13
C ALA A 45 4.37 49.76 -27.89
N VAL A 46 4.01 48.54 -27.48
CA VAL A 46 4.67 47.82 -26.39
C VAL A 46 6.04 47.34 -26.88
N PRO A 47 7.15 47.60 -26.17
CA PRO A 47 8.43 47.02 -26.50
C PRO A 47 8.38 45.50 -26.29
N ALA A 48 8.95 44.73 -27.22
CA ALA A 48 9.00 43.28 -27.14
C ALA A 48 9.71 42.85 -25.85
N THR A 49 8.95 42.29 -24.91
CA THR A 49 9.48 41.59 -23.74
C THR A 49 10.23 40.35 -24.24
N THR A 50 11.55 40.36 -24.11
CA THR A 50 12.38 39.15 -24.24
C THR A 50 11.85 38.11 -23.25
N ALA A 51 11.30 37.02 -23.77
CA ALA A 51 10.82 35.91 -22.96
C ALA A 51 11.96 35.37 -22.10
N ALA A 52 11.75 35.35 -20.78
CA ALA A 52 12.63 34.66 -19.86
C ALA A 52 12.66 33.16 -20.24
N PRO A 53 13.83 32.50 -20.21
CA PRO A 53 13.90 31.08 -20.49
C PRO A 53 12.99 30.33 -19.52
N ALA A 54 12.16 29.44 -20.05
CA ALA A 54 11.28 28.60 -19.27
C ALA A 54 12.09 27.86 -18.19
N PRO A 55 11.60 27.75 -16.94
CA PRO A 55 12.27 26.95 -15.94
C PRO A 55 12.40 25.53 -16.49
N ILE A 56 13.64 25.06 -16.62
CA ILE A 56 13.92 23.66 -16.94
C ILE A 56 13.28 22.86 -15.82
N ALA A 57 12.19 22.14 -16.14
CA ALA A 57 11.58 21.21 -15.22
C ALA A 57 12.69 20.27 -14.75
N ALA A 58 12.92 20.23 -13.43
CA ALA A 58 13.85 19.26 -12.84
C ALA A 58 13.44 17.89 -13.38
N ALA A 59 14.32 17.25 -14.12
CA ALA A 59 14.10 15.90 -14.61
C ALA A 59 13.78 15.06 -13.37
N ALA A 60 12.59 14.44 -13.35
CA ALA A 60 12.27 13.45 -12.35
C ALA A 60 13.40 12.42 -12.40
N THR A 61 14.17 12.30 -11.32
CA THR A 61 15.17 11.25 -11.17
C THR A 61 14.45 9.93 -11.39
N ALA A 62 14.73 9.27 -12.51
CA ALA A 62 14.13 7.99 -12.83
C ALA A 62 14.45 7.03 -11.68
N THR A 63 13.40 6.45 -11.10
CA THR A 63 13.54 5.38 -10.12
C THR A 63 14.26 4.23 -10.83
N PRO A 64 15.45 3.81 -10.36
CA PRO A 64 16.17 2.74 -11.02
C PRO A 64 15.33 1.45 -10.92
N PRO A 65 15.45 0.53 -11.89
CA PRO A 65 14.88 -0.78 -11.72
C PRO A 65 15.56 -1.46 -10.52
N TYR A 66 14.74 -1.99 -9.62
CA TYR A 66 15.16 -2.79 -8.48
C TYR A 66 15.14 -4.27 -8.85
N ARG A 67 16.12 -5.02 -8.37
CA ARG A 67 16.21 -6.45 -8.66
C ARG A 67 15.67 -7.25 -7.48
N PHE A 68 14.50 -7.85 -7.65
CA PHE A 68 13.76 -8.53 -6.59
C PHE A 68 13.31 -9.93 -6.99
N ALA A 69 13.23 -10.83 -6.01
CA ALA A 69 12.68 -12.17 -6.18
C ALA A 69 11.16 -12.17 -5.99
N PHE A 70 10.46 -12.99 -6.76
CA PHE A 70 9.00 -13.14 -6.69
C PHE A 70 8.62 -14.60 -6.87
N ALA A 71 7.45 -15.00 -6.35
CA ALA A 71 6.85 -16.27 -6.76
C ALA A 71 6.41 -16.16 -8.23
N ALA A 72 6.32 -17.31 -8.89
CA ALA A 72 5.76 -17.41 -10.24
C ALA A 72 4.44 -18.16 -10.17
N LYS A 73 3.40 -17.63 -10.83
CA LYS A 73 2.07 -18.28 -10.90
C LYS A 73 2.12 -19.68 -11.53
N HIS A 74 3.14 -19.98 -12.31
CA HIS A 74 3.41 -21.31 -12.85
C HIS A 74 4.92 -21.55 -12.99
N ASP A 75 5.31 -22.81 -12.81
CA ASP A 75 6.69 -23.34 -12.80
C ASP A 75 7.45 -23.20 -14.14
N LYS A 76 6.73 -22.92 -15.24
CA LYS A 76 7.35 -22.69 -16.53
C LYS A 76 8.16 -21.41 -16.50
N ARG A 77 9.48 -21.55 -16.69
CA ARG A 77 10.39 -20.41 -16.92
C ARG A 77 9.83 -19.54 -18.04
N SER A 78 9.31 -18.38 -17.66
CA SER A 78 8.73 -17.42 -18.59
C SER A 78 9.82 -16.79 -19.44
N LYS A 79 9.43 -16.30 -20.63
CA LYS A 79 10.26 -15.40 -21.45
C LYS A 79 10.01 -13.94 -21.11
N ASP A 80 9.50 -13.67 -19.90
CA ASP A 80 9.26 -12.32 -19.42
C ASP A 80 10.59 -11.54 -19.43
N PRO A 81 10.68 -10.44 -20.20
CA PRO A 81 11.94 -9.71 -20.37
C PRO A 81 12.44 -9.04 -19.09
N ARG A 82 11.59 -8.92 -18.06
CA ARG A 82 11.99 -8.39 -16.74
C ARG A 82 12.83 -9.40 -15.96
N VAL A 83 12.71 -10.69 -16.27
CA VAL A 83 13.45 -11.75 -15.55
C VAL A 83 14.89 -11.75 -16.02
N VAL A 84 15.77 -11.33 -15.12
CA VAL A 84 17.21 -11.23 -15.37
C VAL A 84 18.00 -12.40 -14.79
N ASP A 85 17.40 -13.16 -13.87
CA ASP A 85 18.02 -14.33 -13.26
C ASP A 85 16.99 -15.27 -12.64
N TRP A 86 17.44 -16.44 -12.18
CA TRP A 86 16.65 -17.44 -11.47
C TRP A 86 17.36 -17.85 -10.19
N GLY A 87 16.67 -17.72 -9.05
CA GLY A 87 17.10 -18.29 -7.79
C GLY A 87 16.49 -19.67 -7.57
N GLU A 88 17.05 -20.39 -6.60
CA GLU A 88 16.52 -21.67 -6.12
C GLU A 88 16.77 -21.77 -4.62
N ASP A 89 15.77 -22.22 -3.89
CA ASP A 89 15.87 -22.54 -2.46
C ASP A 89 15.06 -23.80 -2.12
N GLY A 90 14.86 -24.08 -0.84
CA GLY A 90 14.09 -25.24 -0.37
C GLY A 90 12.62 -25.24 -0.81
N CYS A 91 12.11 -24.12 -1.33
CA CYS A 91 10.76 -23.96 -1.84
C CYS A 91 10.67 -24.18 -3.36
N GLY A 92 11.81 -24.25 -4.07
CA GLY A 92 11.91 -24.44 -5.52
C GLY A 92 12.59 -23.27 -6.23
N SER A 93 12.48 -23.25 -7.57
CA SER A 93 13.04 -22.16 -8.38
C SER A 93 12.09 -20.96 -8.43
N TYR A 94 12.65 -19.76 -8.37
CA TYR A 94 11.90 -18.50 -8.44
C TYR A 94 12.58 -17.48 -9.37
N PRO A 95 11.81 -16.66 -10.10
CA PRO A 95 12.36 -15.60 -10.93
C PRO A 95 12.92 -14.45 -10.09
N VAL A 96 14.02 -13.88 -10.57
CA VAL A 96 14.53 -12.58 -10.13
C VAL A 96 14.28 -11.58 -11.26
N ALA A 97 13.47 -10.57 -10.98
CA ALA A 97 13.02 -9.58 -11.95
C ALA A 97 13.52 -8.17 -11.63
N GLU A 98 13.78 -7.41 -12.68
CA GLU A 98 13.96 -5.95 -12.62
C GLU A 98 12.59 -5.26 -12.66
N VAL A 99 12.27 -4.47 -11.62
CA VAL A 99 10.98 -3.81 -11.45
C VAL A 99 11.13 -2.39 -10.91
N GLU A 100 10.23 -1.49 -11.31
CA GLU A 100 10.17 -0.12 -10.77
C GLU A 100 9.16 0.01 -9.61
N SER A 101 8.24 -0.96 -9.49
CA SER A 101 7.21 -1.07 -8.45
C SER A 101 6.96 -2.54 -8.10
N ILE A 102 6.34 -2.81 -6.95
CA ILE A 102 5.88 -4.16 -6.62
C ILE A 102 4.77 -4.56 -7.61
N PRO A 103 4.84 -5.74 -8.26
CA PRO A 103 3.89 -6.18 -9.28
C PRO A 103 2.57 -6.70 -8.69
N LEU A 104 1.77 -5.83 -8.05
CA LEU A 104 0.55 -6.20 -7.31
C LEU A 104 -0.56 -6.88 -8.13
N HIS A 105 -0.60 -6.63 -9.45
CA HIS A 105 -1.64 -7.12 -10.37
C HIS A 105 -1.06 -7.87 -11.56
N ASP A 106 0.17 -8.34 -11.44
CA ASP A 106 0.85 -9.00 -12.51
C ASP A 106 0.29 -10.40 -12.76
N ALA A 107 0.23 -10.79 -14.03
CA ALA A 107 -0.34 -12.08 -14.42
C ALA A 107 0.55 -13.27 -14.00
N TRP A 108 1.84 -13.01 -13.71
CA TRP A 108 2.83 -14.06 -13.53
C TRP A 108 3.75 -13.86 -12.33
N LEU A 109 4.28 -12.66 -12.10
CA LEU A 109 5.11 -12.35 -10.92
C LEU A 109 4.20 -12.10 -9.71
N LEU A 110 4.30 -12.93 -8.68
CA LEU A 110 3.47 -12.83 -7.49
C LEU A 110 4.30 -12.26 -6.33
N PRO A 111 3.87 -11.14 -5.72
CA PRO A 111 4.45 -10.68 -4.47
C PRO A 111 3.95 -11.54 -3.30
N ASP A 112 4.73 -11.59 -2.22
CA ASP A 112 4.19 -12.04 -0.94
C ASP A 112 3.27 -10.94 -0.40
N TRP A 113 2.12 -11.32 0.14
CA TRP A 113 1.18 -10.37 0.72
C TRP A 113 1.45 -10.13 2.21
N VAL A 114 1.29 -8.87 2.60
CA VAL A 114 1.17 -8.44 3.99
C VAL A 114 -0.15 -7.72 4.14
N VAL A 115 -0.96 -8.14 5.11
CA VAL A 115 -2.31 -7.63 5.33
C VAL A 115 -2.43 -7.10 6.75
N GLU A 116 -2.93 -5.89 6.88
CA GLU A 116 -3.42 -5.39 8.17
C GLU A 116 -4.89 -5.74 8.33
N PHE A 117 -5.28 -6.13 9.54
CA PHE A 117 -6.66 -6.46 9.86
C PHE A 117 -7.10 -5.92 11.23
N ASP A 118 -8.41 -5.77 11.42
CA ASP A 118 -8.98 -5.29 12.68
C ASP A 118 -9.25 -6.42 13.68
N ASP A 119 -9.87 -6.08 14.81
CA ASP A 119 -10.19 -7.05 15.85
C ASP A 119 -11.33 -8.00 15.49
N GLN A 120 -12.10 -7.72 14.44
CA GLN A 120 -13.12 -8.60 13.87
C GLN A 120 -12.60 -9.44 12.70
N GLY A 121 -11.30 -9.32 12.35
CA GLY A 121 -10.70 -10.05 11.24
C GLY A 121 -11.04 -9.47 9.86
N ARG A 122 -11.44 -8.21 9.78
CA ARG A 122 -11.63 -7.51 8.50
C ARG A 122 -10.30 -6.91 8.04
N GLU A 123 -9.96 -7.10 6.78
CA GLU A 123 -8.78 -6.49 6.18
C GLU A 123 -8.96 -4.96 6.08
N ILE A 124 -7.96 -4.22 6.55
CA ILE A 124 -7.92 -2.74 6.56
C ILE A 124 -7.03 -2.24 5.43
N ALA A 125 -5.88 -2.88 5.24
CA ALA A 125 -4.88 -2.52 4.26
C ALA A 125 -4.08 -3.74 3.81
N ARG A 126 -3.47 -3.65 2.63
CA ARG A 126 -2.60 -4.68 2.09
C ARG A 126 -1.42 -4.06 1.36
N TRP A 127 -0.30 -4.76 1.40
CA TRP A 127 0.92 -4.41 0.70
C TRP A 127 1.50 -5.68 0.07
N GLY A 128 2.10 -5.55 -1.11
CA GLY A 128 2.95 -6.59 -1.66
C GLY A 128 4.40 -6.33 -1.28
N ARG A 129 5.20 -7.39 -1.11
CA ARG A 129 6.66 -7.29 -0.98
C ARG A 129 7.34 -8.32 -1.90
N PRO A 130 8.65 -8.20 -2.16
CA PRO A 130 9.40 -9.28 -2.77
C PRO A 130 9.34 -10.56 -1.93
N MET A 131 9.40 -11.70 -2.60
CA MET A 131 9.48 -13.00 -1.95
C MET A 131 10.60 -13.02 -0.92
N ALA A 132 10.29 -13.52 0.27
CA ALA A 132 11.23 -13.68 1.38
C ALA A 132 11.92 -12.39 1.86
N ALA A 133 11.48 -11.20 1.42
CA ALA A 133 11.99 -9.93 1.94
C ALA A 133 11.64 -9.79 3.42
N GLU A 134 12.61 -9.51 4.26
CA GLU A 134 12.39 -9.38 5.70
C GLU A 134 11.55 -8.16 6.02
N LEU A 135 10.49 -8.32 6.81
CA LEU A 135 9.71 -7.17 7.29
C LEU A 135 10.49 -6.44 8.38
N VAL A 136 10.59 -5.12 8.23
CA VAL A 136 11.35 -4.25 9.13
C VAL A 136 10.41 -3.42 10.01
N ALA A 137 9.45 -2.74 9.40
CA ALA A 137 8.56 -1.84 10.13
C ALA A 137 7.28 -1.54 9.36
N LEU A 138 6.28 -1.02 10.07
CA LEU A 138 5.15 -0.30 9.47
C LEU A 138 5.31 1.18 9.86
N ASP A 139 5.40 2.07 8.88
CA ASP A 139 5.58 3.51 9.07
C ASP A 139 4.41 4.26 8.41
N GLY A 140 3.37 4.52 9.19
CA GLY A 140 2.11 5.06 8.68
C GLY A 140 1.49 4.12 7.64
N PRO A 141 1.26 4.58 6.39
CA PRO A 141 0.70 3.75 5.32
C PRO A 141 1.76 2.92 4.56
N ARG A 142 3.04 2.98 4.96
CA ARG A 142 4.14 2.32 4.24
C ARG A 142 4.66 1.11 4.99
N LEU A 143 4.74 -0.01 4.29
CA LEU A 143 5.44 -1.20 4.74
C LEU A 143 6.93 -1.07 4.43
N ARG A 144 7.80 -1.28 5.42
CA ARG A 144 9.26 -1.30 5.26
C ARG A 144 9.75 -2.74 5.24
N PHE A 145 10.58 -3.06 4.25
CA PHE A 145 11.19 -4.38 4.10
C PHE A 145 12.66 -4.26 3.72
N ARG A 146 13.42 -5.30 4.03
CA ARG A 146 14.84 -5.41 3.70
C ARG A 146 15.07 -6.58 2.76
N VAL A 147 15.92 -6.35 1.77
CA VAL A 147 16.44 -7.39 0.89
C VAL A 147 17.96 -7.49 1.02
N ASP A 148 18.47 -8.70 0.91
CA ASP A 148 19.90 -9.00 0.87
C ASP A 148 20.12 -10.23 -0.01
N GLY A 149 20.25 -10.03 -1.32
CA GLY A 149 20.40 -11.13 -2.26
C GLY A 149 20.31 -10.68 -3.72
N HIS A 150 20.77 -11.55 -4.64
CA HIS A 150 20.61 -11.35 -6.09
C HIS A 150 21.12 -10.01 -6.63
N GLY A 151 22.21 -9.48 -6.05
CA GLY A 151 22.79 -8.18 -6.42
C GLY A 151 22.01 -6.96 -5.91
N GLN A 152 20.93 -7.17 -5.16
CA GLN A 152 20.17 -6.11 -4.50
C GLN A 152 20.33 -6.21 -2.98
N LYS A 153 20.70 -5.09 -2.37
CA LYS A 153 20.81 -4.97 -0.92
C LYS A 153 20.27 -3.61 -0.48
N GLY A 154 19.56 -3.59 0.64
CA GLY A 154 19.09 -2.36 1.24
C GLY A 154 17.70 -2.50 1.83
N GLU A 155 17.23 -1.40 2.38
CA GLU A 155 15.88 -1.30 2.89
C GLU A 155 15.02 -0.44 1.97
N PHE A 156 13.76 -0.83 1.84
CA PHE A 156 12.79 -0.22 0.95
C PHE A 156 11.48 -0.03 1.71
N ALA A 157 10.74 1.00 1.33
CA ALA A 157 9.34 1.15 1.66
C ALA A 157 8.48 0.86 0.42
N THR A 158 7.31 0.28 0.66
CA THR A 158 6.23 0.17 -0.33
C THR A 158 4.93 0.68 0.26
N ASP A 159 4.10 1.31 -0.56
CA ASP A 159 2.71 1.62 -0.23
C ASP A 159 1.74 0.56 -0.78
N ALA A 160 0.44 0.81 -0.62
CA ALA A 160 -0.63 -0.10 -1.03
C ALA A 160 -0.80 -0.19 -2.56
N ASP A 161 -0.24 0.76 -3.31
CA ASP A 161 -0.22 0.77 -4.78
C ASP A 161 1.06 0.12 -5.35
N GLY A 162 1.99 -0.26 -4.47
CA GLY A 162 3.23 -0.96 -4.81
C GLY A 162 4.38 -0.01 -5.16
N ALA A 163 4.24 1.30 -4.90
CA ALA A 163 5.29 2.26 -5.21
C ALA A 163 6.49 2.04 -4.29
N LEU A 164 7.69 1.98 -4.87
CA LEU A 164 8.92 1.67 -4.15
C LEU A 164 9.71 2.92 -3.80
N GLN A 165 10.23 2.94 -2.56
CA GLN A 165 11.14 3.98 -2.10
C GLN A 165 12.35 3.35 -1.38
N PRO A 166 13.59 3.57 -1.85
CA PRO A 166 14.78 3.12 -1.14
C PRO A 166 15.02 3.98 0.10
N LEU A 167 15.47 3.36 1.18
CA LEU A 167 15.71 4.00 2.47
C LEU A 167 17.18 3.95 2.85
N SER A 168 17.70 5.04 3.42
CA SER A 168 19.10 5.14 3.85
C SER A 168 19.35 4.61 5.26
N ALA A 169 18.30 4.45 6.07
CA ALA A 169 18.40 3.99 7.45
C ALA A 169 17.86 2.57 7.58
N SER A 170 18.66 1.68 8.18
CA SER A 170 18.25 0.30 8.48
C SER A 170 17.51 0.22 9.81
N GLY A 171 16.30 -0.34 9.82
CA GLY A 171 15.57 -0.72 11.03
C GLY A 171 15.92 -2.14 11.51
N GLY A 172 15.44 -2.49 12.71
CA GLY A 172 15.44 -3.87 13.20
C GLY A 172 14.30 -4.69 12.60
N SER A 173 14.40 -6.02 12.68
CA SER A 173 13.35 -6.92 12.20
C SER A 173 12.02 -6.65 12.91
N LEU A 174 10.92 -6.60 12.17
CA LEU A 174 9.57 -6.50 12.74
C LEU A 174 9.27 -7.71 13.63
N TYR A 175 9.79 -8.88 13.26
CA TYR A 175 9.66 -10.12 14.03
C TYR A 175 10.23 -10.02 15.45
N ALA A 176 11.25 -9.19 15.68
CA ALA A 176 11.91 -9.11 16.99
C ALA A 176 10.96 -8.62 18.12
N ASN A 177 9.90 -7.89 17.76
CA ASN A 177 8.91 -7.36 18.70
C ASN A 177 7.48 -7.85 18.39
N ALA A 178 7.35 -8.83 17.49
CA ALA A 178 6.07 -9.38 17.09
C ALA A 178 5.60 -10.43 18.09
N ARG A 179 4.31 -10.39 18.44
CA ARG A 179 3.66 -11.45 19.21
C ARG A 179 2.69 -12.19 18.29
N GLN A 180 2.98 -13.46 18.03
CA GLN A 180 2.11 -14.31 17.22
C GLN A 180 0.73 -14.46 17.88
N ILE A 181 -0.30 -14.50 17.03
CA ILE A 181 -1.71 -14.69 17.39
C ILE A 181 -2.36 -15.67 16.41
N GLU A 182 -3.53 -16.19 16.78
CA GLU A 182 -4.35 -16.99 15.88
C GLU A 182 -4.81 -16.15 14.68
N CYS A 183 -4.74 -16.74 13.48
CA CYS A 183 -5.21 -16.07 12.28
C CYS A 183 -6.73 -16.13 12.16
N PRO A 184 -7.43 -14.99 11.99
CA PRO A 184 -8.80 -15.03 11.49
C PRO A 184 -8.80 -15.49 10.02
N ARG A 185 -10.00 -15.79 9.50
CA ARG A 185 -10.15 -16.07 8.07
C ARG A 185 -10.00 -14.77 7.27
N LEU A 186 -8.84 -14.60 6.63
CA LEU A 186 -8.52 -13.43 5.81
C LEU A 186 -8.71 -13.75 4.32
N PRO A 187 -9.53 -12.97 3.57
CA PRO A 187 -9.74 -13.18 2.13
C PRO A 187 -8.46 -13.28 1.30
N THR A 188 -7.44 -12.48 1.59
CA THR A 188 -6.17 -12.47 0.85
C THR A 188 -5.44 -13.81 0.94
N PHE A 189 -5.59 -14.53 2.04
CA PHE A 189 -4.93 -15.82 2.30
C PHE A 189 -5.90 -17.00 2.27
N ALA A 190 -7.07 -16.87 1.64
CA ALA A 190 -8.10 -17.90 1.66
C ALA A 190 -7.65 -19.26 1.10
N GLU A 191 -6.64 -19.25 0.24
CA GLU A 191 -6.05 -20.43 -0.43
C GLU A 191 -4.63 -20.77 0.10
N SER A 192 -4.18 -20.12 1.19
CA SER A 192 -2.84 -20.30 1.75
C SER A 192 -2.90 -20.84 3.18
N ASP A 193 -2.28 -21.99 3.40
CA ASP A 193 -2.17 -22.62 4.73
C ASP A 193 -0.97 -22.08 5.55
N TYR A 194 -0.23 -21.13 4.99
CA TYR A 194 1.06 -20.67 5.53
C TYR A 194 1.03 -19.23 6.06
N ALA A 195 -0.14 -18.60 6.08
CA ALA A 195 -0.31 -17.28 6.68
C ALA A 195 -0.05 -17.33 8.19
N GLN A 196 0.76 -16.39 8.67
CA GLN A 196 1.03 -16.20 10.10
C GLN A 196 0.57 -14.81 10.52
N CYS A 197 -0.07 -14.73 11.69
CA CYS A 197 -0.66 -13.49 12.19
C CYS A 197 0.03 -13.03 13.46
N PHE A 198 0.25 -11.72 13.57
CA PHE A 198 1.01 -11.10 14.63
C PHE A 198 0.35 -9.81 15.11
N VAL A 199 0.50 -9.54 16.41
CA VAL A 199 0.44 -8.17 16.94
C VAL A 199 1.85 -7.60 16.91
N VAL A 200 2.02 -6.46 16.25
CA VAL A 200 3.29 -5.73 16.15
C VAL A 200 3.13 -4.31 16.67
N LYS A 201 4.24 -3.61 16.91
CA LYS A 201 4.23 -2.16 17.10
C LYS A 201 4.69 -1.47 15.82
N ASP A 202 3.95 -0.46 15.36
CA ASP A 202 4.38 0.39 14.26
C ASP A 202 5.46 1.39 14.70
N ALA A 203 5.97 2.19 13.76
CA ALA A 203 7.01 3.18 14.03
C ALA A 203 6.58 4.27 15.02
N ALA A 204 5.27 4.53 15.17
CA ALA A 204 4.72 5.43 16.17
C ALA A 204 4.49 4.75 17.54
N GLY A 205 4.70 3.43 17.61
CA GLY A 205 4.54 2.62 18.81
C GLY A 205 3.11 2.08 19.02
N ALA A 206 2.20 2.30 18.07
CA ALA A 206 0.84 1.78 18.16
C ALA A 206 0.81 0.28 17.83
N GLU A 207 -0.05 -0.47 18.52
CA GLU A 207 -0.26 -1.88 18.21
C GLU A 207 -1.06 -2.05 16.91
N ARG A 208 -0.58 -2.93 16.04
CA ARG A 208 -1.19 -3.26 14.74
C ARG A 208 -1.29 -4.77 14.61
N ARG A 209 -2.33 -5.26 13.93
CA ARG A 209 -2.47 -6.69 13.62
C ARG A 209 -2.16 -6.91 12.17
N LEU A 210 -1.13 -7.71 11.91
CA LEU A 210 -0.62 -7.97 10.59
C LEU A 210 -0.59 -9.47 10.34
N ALA A 211 -0.88 -9.86 9.11
CA ALA A 211 -0.77 -11.22 8.61
C ALA A 211 0.14 -11.23 7.38
N TRP A 212 1.01 -12.21 7.29
CA TRP A 212 1.87 -12.40 6.11
C TRP A 212 2.31 -13.84 6.00
N GLU A 213 2.78 -14.20 4.81
CA GLU A 213 3.20 -15.56 4.49
C GLU A 213 4.61 -15.88 5.00
N ALA A 214 4.77 -17.12 5.47
CA ALA A 214 6.06 -17.72 5.78
C ALA A 214 6.89 -17.93 4.50
N PRO A 215 8.22 -18.16 4.58
CA PRO A 215 8.94 -18.68 3.40
C PRO A 215 8.31 -20.01 2.93
N CYS A 216 8.23 -20.20 1.60
CA CYS A 216 7.70 -21.39 0.89
C CYS A 216 6.18 -21.55 0.72
N THR A 217 5.44 -20.48 0.40
CA THR A 217 4.00 -20.56 0.09
C THR A 217 3.68 -20.83 -1.37
#